data_AF-A0A1J4UUS0-F1
#
_entry.id   AF-A0A1J4UUS0-F1
#
_cell.length_a   1.000
_cell.length_b   1.000
_cell.length_c   1.000
_cell.angle_alpha   90.00
_cell.angle_beta   90.00
_cell.angle_gamma   90.00
#
_symmetry.space_group_name_H-M   'P 1'
#
loop_
_entity.id
_entity.type
_entity.pdbx_description
1 polymer ?
#
loop_
_entity_poly.entity_id
_entity_poly.type
_entity_poly.pdbx_seq_one_letter_code
_entity_poly.pdbx_strand_id
1 'polypeptide(L)'
;EDMNIADMQEIAKESAKLLNAGNHGLIITHGTDILHYTAAAVALMLNNPARPIALVGAQRSPDRASFDGSMNLLCAAHYVASDIGETAVVMHADGNDVYCHANPATKVRKMHTSRRDAFRTINSQPIARVYPDGRIEELRENRRANDDKVVADTRFENKIALVKLVPGLDPEILQYYKDKKYRGLIIEGFGLGHVPNETRQPGYNWVKAVKKVVDAGIFVGITSQCINGRVNSNVYRNLRDLAATGATHLEDMLPETAYIKLGCALGRFKDVDKAKKFMLKNVAGEFNPRLTE
;
A
#
# COMPACT_ATOMS: atom_id res chain seq x y z
N GLU A 1 -7.04 13.96 -8.69
CA GLU A 1 -7.44 12.55 -8.79
C GLU A 1 -6.86 11.85 -10.03
N ASP A 2 -6.40 12.59 -11.04
CA ASP A 2 -5.97 12.05 -12.35
C ASP A 2 -4.52 11.52 -12.42
N MET A 3 -3.82 11.45 -11.28
CA MET A 3 -2.45 10.96 -11.24
C MET A 3 -2.42 9.46 -11.55
N ASN A 4 -1.40 9.04 -12.29
CA ASN A 4 -1.19 7.66 -12.70
C ASN A 4 0.20 7.14 -12.26
N ILE A 5 0.52 5.91 -12.67
CA ILE A 5 1.78 5.24 -12.30
C ILE A 5 3.01 6.00 -12.81
N ALA A 6 2.96 6.63 -13.98
CA ALA A 6 4.10 7.38 -14.53
C ALA A 6 4.50 8.55 -13.62
N ASP A 7 3.51 9.26 -13.08
CA ASP A 7 3.74 10.35 -12.13
C ASP A 7 4.39 9.81 -10.84
N MET A 8 3.91 8.68 -10.32
CA MET A 8 4.51 8.03 -9.15
C MET A 8 5.97 7.59 -9.41
N GLN A 9 6.27 7.09 -10.62
CA GLN A 9 7.63 6.75 -11.03
C GLN A 9 8.52 7.99 -11.11
N GLU A 10 8.01 9.11 -11.59
CA GLU A 10 8.72 10.39 -11.63
C GLU A 10 9.02 10.91 -10.22
N ILE A 11 8.03 10.92 -9.33
CA ILE A 11 8.19 11.28 -7.92
C ILE A 11 9.29 10.44 -7.27
N ALA A 12 9.30 9.12 -7.48
CA ALA A 12 10.34 8.25 -6.94
C ALA A 12 11.74 8.57 -7.51
N LYS A 13 11.88 8.79 -8.82
CA LYS A 13 13.16 9.15 -9.44
C LYS A 13 13.72 10.47 -8.90
N GLU A 14 12.88 11.50 -8.85
CA GLU A 14 13.28 12.81 -8.33
C GLU A 14 13.59 12.74 -6.82
N SER A 15 12.83 11.93 -6.07
CA SER A 15 13.11 11.70 -4.66
C SER A 15 14.49 11.08 -4.45
N ALA A 16 14.85 10.01 -5.18
CA ALA A 16 16.18 9.41 -5.10
C ALA A 16 17.29 10.38 -5.51
N LYS A 17 17.06 11.20 -6.55
CA LYS A 17 18.01 12.21 -7.02
C LYS A 17 18.26 13.29 -5.96
N LEU A 18 17.20 13.87 -5.40
CA LEU A 18 17.31 14.91 -4.37
C LEU A 18 17.95 14.38 -3.10
N LEU A 19 17.56 13.18 -2.67
CA LEU A 19 18.21 12.49 -1.57
C LEU A 19 19.71 12.31 -1.87
N ASN A 20 20.09 11.71 -3.00
CA ASN A 20 21.51 11.52 -3.33
C ASN A 20 22.31 12.83 -3.56
N ALA A 21 21.65 13.99 -3.67
CA ALA A 21 22.30 15.30 -3.70
C ALA A 21 22.67 15.84 -2.30
N GLY A 22 22.43 15.07 -1.23
CA GLY A 22 22.79 15.44 0.15
C GLY A 22 21.66 16.09 0.95
N ASN A 23 20.42 16.05 0.45
CA ASN A 23 19.27 16.50 1.24
C ASN A 23 18.98 15.50 2.37
N HIS A 24 18.79 16.03 3.59
CA HIS A 24 18.51 15.25 4.81
C HIS A 24 17.24 14.40 4.67
N GLY A 25 16.18 14.99 4.10
CA GLY A 25 14.95 14.29 3.77
C GLY A 25 14.05 15.13 2.86
N LEU A 26 12.85 14.64 2.58
CA LEU A 26 11.96 15.24 1.60
C LEU A 26 10.54 15.41 2.12
N ILE A 27 9.90 16.52 1.76
CA ILE A 27 8.46 16.72 1.90
C ILE A 27 7.84 16.68 0.50
N ILE A 28 6.84 15.82 0.31
CA ILE A 28 6.10 15.66 -0.94
C ILE A 28 4.66 16.10 -0.68
N THR A 29 4.31 17.28 -1.17
CA THR A 29 2.93 17.79 -1.12
C THR A 29 2.07 17.08 -2.15
N HIS A 30 0.88 16.61 -1.76
CA HIS A 30 0.07 15.74 -2.59
C HIS A 30 -1.43 15.88 -2.29
N GLY A 31 -2.28 15.68 -3.30
CA GLY A 31 -3.74 15.58 -3.11
C GLY A 31 -4.13 14.35 -2.30
N THR A 32 -5.21 14.41 -1.51
CA THR A 32 -5.45 13.38 -0.48
C THR A 32 -6.01 12.06 -1.01
N ASP A 33 -6.77 12.06 -2.12
CA ASP A 33 -7.55 10.89 -2.53
C ASP A 33 -6.72 9.63 -2.79
N ILE A 34 -5.57 9.80 -3.42
CA ILE A 34 -4.66 8.70 -3.77
C ILE A 34 -3.29 8.82 -3.07
N LEU A 35 -3.18 9.67 -2.06
CA LEU A 35 -1.93 9.91 -1.31
C LEU A 35 -1.31 8.62 -0.78
N HIS A 36 -2.13 7.70 -0.28
CA HIS A 36 -1.70 6.42 0.26
C HIS A 36 -1.20 5.45 -0.82
N TYR A 37 -1.67 5.55 -2.07
CA TYR A 37 -1.11 4.81 -3.20
C TYR A 37 0.27 5.34 -3.56
N THR A 38 0.42 6.66 -3.67
CA THR A 38 1.71 7.30 -3.96
C THR A 38 2.73 7.02 -2.86
N ALA A 39 2.32 7.05 -1.59
CA ALA A 39 3.18 6.72 -0.46
C ALA A 39 3.72 5.29 -0.56
N ALA A 40 2.84 4.31 -0.82
CA ALA A 40 3.25 2.93 -1.03
C ALA A 40 4.20 2.79 -2.25
N ALA A 41 3.92 3.49 -3.35
CA ALA A 41 4.75 3.46 -4.55
C ALA A 41 6.15 4.01 -4.30
N VAL A 42 6.27 5.18 -3.67
CA VAL A 42 7.56 5.79 -3.31
C VAL A 42 8.35 4.85 -2.40
N ALA A 43 7.73 4.33 -1.33
CA ALA A 43 8.40 3.41 -0.42
C ALA A 43 8.88 2.13 -1.13
N LEU A 44 8.08 1.53 -2.02
CA LEU A 44 8.43 0.29 -2.72
C LEU A 44 9.42 0.48 -3.89
N MET A 45 9.37 1.60 -4.59
CA MET A 45 10.27 1.93 -5.70
C MET A 45 11.65 2.37 -5.20
N LEU A 46 11.73 2.97 -4.01
CA LEU A 46 12.97 3.38 -3.37
C LEU A 46 13.54 2.32 -2.41
N ASN A 47 12.89 1.15 -2.31
CA ASN A 47 13.26 0.08 -1.36
C ASN A 47 13.32 0.58 0.09
N ASN A 48 12.36 1.43 0.46
CA ASN A 48 12.19 2.13 1.73
C ASN A 48 13.52 2.70 2.24
N PRO A 49 14.00 3.82 1.69
CA PRO A 49 15.32 4.35 2.02
C PRO A 49 15.38 4.73 3.50
N ALA A 50 16.53 4.55 4.13
CA ALA A 50 16.76 4.97 5.51
C ALA A 50 16.96 6.49 5.62
N ARG A 51 16.04 7.26 5.03
CA ARG A 51 15.97 8.71 5.09
C ARG A 51 14.52 9.19 5.18
N PRO A 52 14.25 10.27 5.94
CA PRO A 52 12.90 10.72 6.14
C PRO A 52 12.27 11.24 4.85
N ILE A 53 11.11 10.69 4.50
CA ILE A 53 10.26 11.21 3.43
C ILE A 53 8.86 11.38 3.99
N ALA A 54 8.36 12.61 4.06
CA ALA A 54 6.99 12.91 4.46
C ALA A 54 6.14 13.22 3.22
N LEU A 55 5.14 12.39 2.95
CA LEU A 55 4.05 12.76 2.07
C LEU A 55 2.96 13.46 2.89
N VAL A 56 2.47 14.60 2.38
CA VAL A 56 1.58 15.49 3.14
C VAL A 56 0.53 16.12 2.24
N GLY A 57 -0.66 16.39 2.77
CA GLY A 57 -1.73 17.08 2.06
C GLY A 57 -2.65 17.86 3.01
N ALA A 58 -3.83 18.22 2.51
CA ALA A 58 -4.86 18.91 3.29
C ALA A 58 -6.24 18.40 2.87
N GLN A 59 -7.14 18.21 3.84
CA GLN A 59 -8.54 17.83 3.59
C GLN A 59 -9.42 19.05 3.34
N ARG A 60 -9.01 20.21 3.88
CA ARG A 60 -9.68 21.49 3.67
C ARG A 60 -8.85 22.32 2.69
N SER A 61 -9.54 23.12 1.89
CA SER A 61 -8.92 23.96 0.87
C SER A 61 -8.15 25.14 1.50
N PRO A 62 -7.02 25.57 0.92
CA PRO A 62 -6.16 26.63 1.49
C PRO A 62 -6.80 28.01 1.60
N ASP A 63 -7.87 28.28 0.84
CA ASP A 63 -8.65 29.53 0.93
C ASP A 63 -9.52 29.62 2.20
N ARG A 64 -9.63 28.52 2.97
CA ARG A 64 -10.45 28.50 4.18
C ARG A 64 -9.63 28.82 5.41
N ALA A 65 -10.17 29.66 6.30
CA ALA A 65 -9.55 29.92 7.62
C ALA A 65 -9.31 28.66 8.47
N SER A 66 -10.01 27.57 8.16
CA SER A 66 -9.87 26.29 8.83
C SER A 66 -8.98 25.29 8.06
N PHE A 67 -8.14 25.78 7.15
CA PHE A 67 -7.16 25.01 6.40
C PHE A 67 -6.26 24.19 7.34
N ASP A 68 -6.25 22.87 7.16
CA ASP A 68 -5.46 21.93 7.95
C ASP A 68 -4.03 21.74 7.39
N GLY A 69 -3.79 22.13 6.14
CA GLY A 69 -2.49 21.96 5.48
C GLY A 69 -1.35 22.75 6.13
N SER A 70 -1.63 23.87 6.80
CA SER A 70 -0.60 24.63 7.55
C SER A 70 0.03 23.78 8.65
N MET A 71 -0.80 23.13 9.47
CA MET A 71 -0.32 22.27 10.54
C MET A 71 0.27 20.97 9.99
N ASN A 72 -0.36 20.36 8.98
CA ASN A 72 0.18 19.15 8.35
C ASN A 72 1.59 19.38 7.79
N LEU A 73 1.80 20.50 7.09
CA LEU A 73 3.10 20.84 6.51
C LEU A 73 4.15 21.13 7.58
N LEU A 74 3.78 21.84 8.66
CA LEU A 74 4.67 22.10 9.78
C LEU A 74 5.10 20.81 10.47
N CYS A 75 4.16 19.90 10.74
CA CYS A 75 4.47 18.59 11.29
C CYS A 75 5.30 17.74 10.32
N ALA A 76 5.05 17.81 9.01
CA ALA A 76 5.87 17.12 8.01
C ALA A 76 7.32 17.64 8.02
N ALA A 77 7.52 18.95 8.20
CA ALA A 77 8.85 19.54 8.32
C ALA A 77 9.58 19.06 9.57
N HIS A 78 8.90 19.05 10.73
CA HIS A 78 9.47 18.50 11.97
C HIS A 78 9.82 17.02 11.85
N TYR A 79 8.94 16.22 11.24
CA TYR A 79 9.21 14.81 10.97
C TYR A 79 10.45 14.64 10.08
N VAL A 80 10.55 15.42 9.00
CA VAL A 80 11.68 15.33 8.09
C VAL A 80 12.99 15.79 8.72
N ALA A 81 12.95 16.75 9.65
CA ALA A 81 14.11 17.21 10.40
C ALA A 81 14.55 16.23 11.52
N SER A 82 13.75 15.21 11.83
CA SER A 82 14.10 14.19 12.82
C SER A 82 15.18 13.22 12.32
N ASP A 83 15.60 12.29 13.18
CA ASP A 83 16.49 11.19 12.87
C ASP A 83 15.75 9.91 12.43
N ILE A 84 14.44 9.98 12.19
CA ILE A 84 13.63 8.84 11.73
C ILE A 84 13.85 8.64 10.22
N GLY A 85 14.44 7.50 9.86
CA GLY A 85 14.75 7.12 8.48
C GLY A 85 13.63 6.33 7.82
N GLU A 86 12.38 6.81 7.86
CA GLU A 86 11.23 6.11 7.28
C GLU A 86 10.40 7.01 6.34
N THR A 87 9.71 6.38 5.38
CA THR A 87 8.73 7.08 4.53
C THR A 87 7.38 7.06 5.23
N ALA A 88 6.76 8.23 5.39
CA ALA A 88 5.51 8.39 6.12
C ALA A 88 4.49 9.26 5.38
N VAL A 89 3.21 9.03 5.65
CA VAL A 89 2.14 10.01 5.41
C VAL A 89 1.90 10.78 6.70
N VAL A 90 2.18 12.07 6.70
CA VAL A 90 2.05 12.96 7.86
C VAL A 90 0.78 13.79 7.73
N MET A 91 -0.23 13.48 8.54
CA MET A 91 -1.55 14.12 8.52
C MET A 91 -2.10 14.21 9.94
N HIS A 92 -3.06 15.11 10.21
CA HIS A 92 -3.79 15.20 11.47
C HIS A 92 -4.17 13.84 12.06
N ALA A 93 -3.92 13.68 13.36
CA ALA A 93 -4.25 12.46 14.08
C ALA A 93 -5.72 12.38 14.51
N ASP A 94 -6.34 13.54 14.77
CA ASP A 94 -7.75 13.68 15.14
C ASP A 94 -8.38 14.93 14.51
N GLY A 95 -9.59 15.30 14.94
CA GLY A 95 -10.29 16.48 14.41
C GLY A 95 -9.73 17.83 14.89
N ASN A 96 -8.83 17.82 15.87
CA ASN A 96 -8.29 18.98 16.55
C ASN A 96 -6.87 19.32 16.06
N ASP A 97 -6.47 20.57 16.26
CA ASP A 97 -5.15 21.07 15.86
C ASP A 97 -4.10 20.84 16.97
N VAL A 98 -3.92 19.57 17.39
CA VAL A 98 -2.99 19.20 18.49
C VAL A 98 -1.73 18.50 17.97
N TYR A 99 -1.87 17.42 17.20
CA TYR A 99 -0.74 16.70 16.61
C TYR A 99 -1.13 15.99 15.31
N CYS A 100 -0.12 15.67 14.51
CA CYS A 100 -0.24 14.80 13.35
C CYS A 100 0.28 13.39 13.70
N HIS A 101 -0.22 12.38 12.98
CA HIS A 101 0.42 11.07 12.94
C HIS A 101 1.34 11.00 11.73
N ALA A 102 2.58 10.54 11.95
CA ALA A 102 3.41 9.99 10.89
C ALA A 102 3.02 8.53 10.68
N ASN A 103 2.25 8.24 9.63
CA ASN A 103 1.75 6.89 9.34
C ASN A 103 2.71 6.17 8.38
N PRO A 104 3.08 4.89 8.61
CA PRO A 104 3.97 4.18 7.68
C PRO A 104 3.37 4.12 6.26
N ALA A 105 4.18 4.46 5.26
CA ALA A 105 3.72 4.67 3.89
C ALA A 105 2.98 3.50 3.24
N THR A 106 3.28 2.26 3.63
CA THR A 106 2.66 1.03 3.12
C THR A 106 1.57 0.46 4.03
N LYS A 107 1.29 1.12 5.16
CA LYS A 107 0.28 0.73 6.15
C LYS A 107 -0.77 1.81 6.37
N VAL A 108 -0.86 2.82 5.52
CA VAL A 108 -1.80 3.94 5.65
C VAL A 108 -2.92 3.84 4.63
N ARG A 109 -4.13 4.22 5.03
CA ARG A 109 -5.29 4.31 4.14
C ARG A 109 -6.11 5.58 4.44
N LYS A 110 -6.67 6.19 3.39
CA LYS A 110 -7.71 7.23 3.55
C LYS A 110 -9.02 6.54 3.93
N MET A 111 -9.39 6.62 5.21
CA MET A 111 -10.55 5.97 5.83
C MET A 111 -11.78 6.88 5.94
N HIS A 112 -11.63 8.18 5.69
CA HIS A 112 -12.74 9.11 5.67
C HIS A 112 -12.65 10.04 4.46
N THR A 113 -13.79 10.39 3.89
CA THR A 113 -13.85 11.21 2.66
C THR A 113 -13.50 12.67 2.90
N SER A 114 -13.80 13.21 4.09
CA SER A 114 -13.65 14.66 4.38
C SER A 114 -13.03 15.07 5.73
N ARG A 115 -12.84 14.15 6.70
CA ARG A 115 -12.33 14.53 8.03
C ARG A 115 -10.83 14.78 7.96
N ARG A 116 -10.32 15.70 8.80
CA ARG A 116 -8.87 15.98 8.92
C ARG A 116 -8.08 14.70 9.26
N ASP A 117 -8.63 13.89 10.15
CA ASP A 117 -8.10 12.59 10.57
C ASP A 117 -8.49 11.42 9.63
N ALA A 118 -8.60 11.70 8.34
CA ALA A 118 -8.97 10.70 7.34
C ALA A 118 -7.92 9.59 7.19
N PHE A 119 -6.63 9.87 7.41
CA PHE A 119 -5.58 8.87 7.20
C PHE A 119 -5.32 8.07 8.47
N ARG A 120 -5.45 6.75 8.36
CA ARG A 120 -5.25 5.82 9.48
C ARG A 120 -4.19 4.80 9.14
N THR A 121 -3.35 4.50 10.11
CA THR A 121 -2.48 3.33 10.07
C THR A 121 -3.35 2.08 10.29
N ILE A 122 -3.17 1.08 9.44
CA ILE A 122 -3.93 -0.18 9.40
C ILE A 122 -2.97 -1.33 9.70
N ASN A 123 -3.41 -2.27 10.55
CA ASN A 123 -2.63 -3.44 10.96
C ASN A 123 -1.26 -3.09 11.60
N SER A 124 -1.04 -1.86 12.06
CA SER A 124 0.22 -1.43 12.67
C SER A 124 -0.03 -0.20 13.55
N GLN A 125 1.03 0.31 14.17
CA GLN A 125 1.00 1.57 14.91
C GLN A 125 1.59 2.69 14.03
N PRO A 126 1.12 3.96 14.17
CA PRO A 126 1.83 5.08 13.57
C PRO A 126 3.29 5.10 14.04
N ILE A 127 4.17 5.68 13.23
CA ILE A 127 5.62 5.81 13.51
C ILE A 127 5.83 6.71 14.73
N ALA A 128 5.16 7.88 14.71
CA ALA A 128 5.25 8.88 15.76
C ALA A 128 4.03 9.80 15.78
N ARG A 129 3.80 10.46 16.92
CA ARG A 129 3.04 11.71 16.99
C ARG A 129 4.00 12.88 16.79
N VAL A 130 3.62 13.80 15.91
CA VAL A 130 4.42 14.98 15.60
C VAL A 130 3.59 16.22 15.94
N TYR A 131 4.14 17.06 16.79
CA TYR A 131 3.47 18.25 17.30
C TYR A 131 3.94 19.51 16.53
N PRO A 132 3.09 20.54 16.38
CA PRO A 132 3.46 21.78 15.71
C PRO A 132 4.63 22.53 16.38
N ASP A 133 4.83 22.32 17.68
CA ASP A 133 5.92 22.89 18.49
C ASP A 133 7.27 22.17 18.29
N GLY A 134 7.32 21.14 17.45
CA GLY A 134 8.53 20.37 17.15
C GLY A 134 8.74 19.14 18.03
N ARG A 135 7.90 18.91 19.04
CA ARG A 135 7.96 17.69 19.84
C ARG A 135 7.59 16.47 18.98
N ILE A 136 8.33 15.37 19.15
CA ILE A 136 8.08 14.09 18.48
C ILE A 136 7.99 13.00 19.55
N GLU A 137 6.88 12.27 19.56
CA GLU A 137 6.68 11.09 20.41
C GLU A 137 6.70 9.85 19.50
N GLU A 138 7.82 9.13 19.48
CA GLU A 138 7.93 7.86 18.78
C GLU A 138 7.03 6.81 19.43
N LEU A 139 6.17 6.16 18.65
CA LEU A 139 5.19 5.20 19.16
C LEU A 139 5.65 3.75 19.01
N ARG A 140 6.75 3.52 18.31
CA ARG A 140 7.36 2.21 18.07
C ARG A 140 8.87 2.36 17.87
N GLU A 141 9.59 1.25 17.84
CA GLU A 141 10.98 1.25 17.42
C GLU A 141 11.08 1.60 15.93
N ASN A 142 11.78 2.69 15.63
CA ASN A 142 11.91 3.22 14.28
C ASN A 142 13.33 3.05 13.75
N ARG A 143 13.44 2.87 12.43
CA ARG A 143 14.74 2.88 11.77
C ARG A 143 15.33 4.29 11.80
N ARG A 144 16.62 4.40 12.13
CA ARG A 144 17.33 5.68 12.14
C ARG A 144 17.83 6.07 10.76
N ALA A 145 17.87 7.37 10.50
CA ALA A 145 18.31 7.95 9.25
C ALA A 145 19.81 7.68 9.02
N ASN A 146 20.18 7.45 7.77
CA ASN A 146 21.56 7.30 7.33
C ASN A 146 21.76 7.88 5.92
N ASP A 147 23.02 7.99 5.50
CA ASP A 147 23.39 8.55 4.19
C ASP A 147 23.54 7.49 3.10
N ASP A 148 22.89 6.33 3.25
CA ASP A 148 22.97 5.29 2.24
C ASP A 148 22.44 5.80 0.89
N LYS A 149 23.13 5.38 -0.18
CA LYS A 149 22.75 5.71 -1.54
C LYS A 149 21.35 5.15 -1.83
N VAL A 150 20.45 6.02 -2.26
CA VAL A 150 19.08 5.65 -2.61
C VAL A 150 19.01 5.27 -4.08
N VAL A 151 18.49 4.09 -4.38
CA VAL A 151 18.29 3.62 -5.77
C VAL A 151 16.81 3.57 -6.06
N ALA A 152 16.37 4.34 -7.06
CA ALA A 152 15.01 4.26 -7.58
C ALA A 152 14.91 3.13 -8.61
N ASP A 153 14.27 2.03 -8.23
CA ASP A 153 13.84 0.99 -9.17
C ASP A 153 12.34 1.15 -9.44
N THR A 154 12.05 1.95 -10.46
CA THR A 154 10.69 2.35 -10.82
C THR A 154 10.06 1.44 -11.87
N ARG A 155 10.63 0.28 -12.19
CA ARG A 155 10.02 -0.65 -13.16
C ARG A 155 8.64 -1.08 -12.66
N PHE A 156 7.63 -1.01 -13.52
CA PHE A 156 6.25 -1.30 -13.15
C PHE A 156 5.50 -1.96 -14.32
N GLU A 157 4.72 -2.99 -14.02
CA GLU A 157 3.80 -3.63 -14.97
C GLU A 157 2.39 -3.04 -14.82
N ASN A 158 1.87 -2.44 -15.89
CA ASN A 158 0.56 -1.78 -15.89
C ASN A 158 -0.60 -2.74 -16.17
N LYS A 159 -0.34 -3.91 -16.74
CA LYS A 159 -1.35 -4.95 -17.03
C LYS A 159 -1.65 -5.76 -15.78
N ILE A 160 -2.10 -5.07 -14.72
CA ILE A 160 -2.53 -5.64 -13.45
C ILE A 160 -3.91 -5.11 -13.05
N ALA A 161 -4.64 -5.84 -12.22
CA ALA A 161 -5.95 -5.40 -11.74
C ALA A 161 -6.16 -5.68 -10.25
N LEU A 162 -6.97 -4.85 -9.62
CA LEU A 162 -7.55 -5.07 -8.30
C LEU A 162 -9.04 -5.43 -8.48
N VAL A 163 -9.42 -6.62 -8.05
CA VAL A 163 -10.76 -7.19 -8.22
C VAL A 163 -11.41 -7.32 -6.85
N LYS A 164 -12.35 -6.43 -6.55
CA LYS A 164 -13.14 -6.52 -5.32
C LYS A 164 -14.25 -7.53 -5.47
N LEU A 165 -14.27 -8.56 -4.61
CA LEU A 165 -15.39 -9.50 -4.62
C LEU A 165 -16.65 -8.86 -4.05
N VAL A 166 -17.77 -9.16 -4.68
CA VAL A 166 -19.10 -8.91 -4.12
C VAL A 166 -19.95 -10.17 -4.32
N PRO A 167 -20.95 -10.44 -3.46
CA PRO A 167 -21.84 -11.57 -3.67
C PRO A 167 -22.48 -11.52 -5.07
N GLY A 168 -22.32 -12.59 -5.85
CA GLY A 168 -22.84 -12.69 -7.21
C GLY A 168 -21.92 -12.18 -8.31
N LEU A 169 -20.70 -11.69 -8.01
CA LEU A 169 -19.75 -11.30 -9.05
C LEU A 169 -19.34 -12.51 -9.90
N ASP A 170 -19.66 -12.46 -11.18
CA ASP A 170 -19.39 -13.55 -12.11
C ASP A 170 -17.88 -13.81 -12.26
N PRO A 171 -17.38 -15.04 -11.99
CA PRO A 171 -15.98 -15.39 -12.17
C PRO A 171 -15.47 -15.27 -13.62
N GLU A 172 -16.36 -15.16 -14.63
CA GLU A 172 -15.96 -14.89 -16.02
C GLU A 172 -15.19 -13.57 -16.18
N ILE A 173 -15.29 -12.63 -15.23
CA ILE A 173 -14.44 -11.43 -15.23
C ILE A 173 -12.94 -11.77 -15.25
N LEU A 174 -12.53 -12.91 -14.66
CA LEU A 174 -11.14 -13.37 -14.71
C LEU A 174 -10.71 -13.79 -16.11
N GLN A 175 -11.65 -14.31 -16.91
CA GLN A 175 -11.41 -14.67 -18.30
C GLN A 175 -11.14 -13.41 -19.14
N TYR A 176 -11.89 -12.32 -18.90
CA TYR A 176 -11.61 -11.02 -19.53
C TYR A 176 -10.17 -10.56 -19.31
N TYR A 177 -9.68 -10.58 -18.05
CA TYR A 177 -8.30 -10.18 -17.75
C TYR A 177 -7.27 -11.07 -18.44
N LYS A 178 -7.52 -12.39 -18.46
CA LYS A 178 -6.67 -13.34 -19.18
C LYS A 178 -6.61 -13.04 -20.68
N ASP A 179 -7.76 -12.81 -21.31
CA ASP A 179 -7.83 -12.54 -22.75
C ASP A 179 -7.18 -11.20 -23.12
N LYS A 180 -7.30 -10.21 -22.23
CA LYS A 180 -6.62 -8.91 -22.32
C LYS A 180 -5.15 -8.94 -21.90
N LYS A 181 -4.59 -10.13 -21.65
CA LYS A 181 -3.17 -10.37 -21.34
C LYS A 181 -2.69 -9.66 -20.07
N TYR A 182 -3.55 -9.61 -19.05
CA TYR A 182 -3.13 -9.19 -17.73
C TYR A 182 -2.09 -10.17 -17.16
N ARG A 183 -1.10 -9.61 -16.47
CA ARG A 183 0.06 -10.32 -15.90
C ARG A 183 -0.14 -10.68 -14.44
N GLY A 184 -1.00 -9.96 -13.73
CA GLY A 184 -1.32 -10.25 -12.35
C GLY A 184 -2.63 -9.64 -11.87
N LEU A 185 -3.23 -10.27 -10.87
CA LEU A 185 -4.50 -9.88 -10.27
C LEU A 185 -4.35 -9.87 -8.75
N ILE A 186 -4.89 -8.85 -8.09
CA ILE A 186 -5.16 -8.86 -6.66
C ILE A 186 -6.67 -9.03 -6.49
N ILE A 187 -7.08 -10.03 -5.71
CA ILE A 187 -8.49 -10.28 -5.38
C ILE A 187 -8.72 -9.86 -3.92
N GLU A 188 -9.63 -8.91 -3.70
CA GLU A 188 -10.12 -8.59 -2.35
C GLU A 188 -11.20 -9.61 -1.97
N GLY A 189 -10.76 -10.68 -1.30
CA GLY A 189 -11.61 -11.75 -0.81
C GLY A 189 -12.42 -11.38 0.43
N PHE A 190 -13.32 -12.26 0.84
CA PHE A 190 -14.11 -12.09 2.05
C PHE A 190 -13.38 -12.60 3.30
N GLY A 191 -13.42 -11.86 4.41
CA GLY A 191 -12.87 -12.30 5.70
C GLY A 191 -11.39 -12.68 5.60
N LEU A 192 -11.06 -13.95 5.86
CA LEU A 192 -9.68 -14.47 5.77
C LEU A 192 -9.13 -14.61 4.32
N GLY A 193 -9.81 -14.08 3.31
CA GLY A 193 -9.42 -14.21 1.90
C GLY A 193 -10.23 -15.23 1.11
N HIS A 194 -11.47 -15.51 1.53
CA HIS A 194 -12.35 -16.48 0.87
C HIS A 194 -12.83 -16.00 -0.50
N VAL A 195 -13.06 -16.97 -1.39
CA VAL A 195 -13.74 -16.77 -2.67
C VAL A 195 -14.88 -17.80 -2.81
N PRO A 196 -15.94 -17.54 -3.59
CA PRO A 196 -17.00 -18.52 -3.80
C PRO A 196 -16.48 -19.81 -4.49
N ASN A 197 -16.70 -20.99 -3.90
CA ASN A 197 -16.26 -22.26 -4.50
C ASN A 197 -17.47 -23.17 -4.83
N GLU A 198 -18.16 -23.65 -3.80
CA GLU A 198 -19.25 -24.62 -3.90
C GLU A 198 -20.60 -23.90 -3.76
N THR A 199 -21.16 -23.43 -4.88
CA THR A 199 -22.44 -22.71 -4.87
C THR A 199 -23.55 -23.50 -5.57
N ARG A 200 -24.80 -23.13 -5.29
CA ARG A 200 -25.98 -23.73 -5.93
C ARG A 200 -26.11 -23.37 -7.41
N GLN A 201 -25.42 -22.33 -7.86
CA GLN A 201 -25.47 -21.86 -9.25
C GLN A 201 -24.43 -22.61 -10.08
N PRO A 202 -24.83 -23.38 -11.11
CA PRO A 202 -23.90 -24.05 -11.99
C PRO A 202 -22.93 -23.06 -12.64
N GLY A 203 -21.64 -23.40 -12.67
CA GLY A 203 -20.60 -22.55 -13.26
C GLY A 203 -20.04 -21.46 -12.35
N TYR A 204 -20.74 -21.10 -11.27
CA TYR A 204 -20.28 -20.07 -10.33
C TYR A 204 -19.27 -20.65 -9.32
N ASN A 205 -18.02 -20.77 -9.77
CA ASN A 205 -16.90 -21.30 -8.99
C ASN A 205 -15.63 -20.48 -9.25
N TRP A 206 -15.27 -19.63 -8.29
CA TRP A 206 -14.09 -18.79 -8.35
C TRP A 206 -12.78 -19.57 -8.20
N VAL A 207 -12.75 -20.65 -7.41
CA VAL A 207 -11.52 -21.48 -7.27
C VAL A 207 -11.12 -22.05 -8.63
N LYS A 208 -12.08 -22.58 -9.40
CA LYS A 208 -11.86 -23.08 -10.76
C LYS A 208 -11.44 -21.97 -11.72
N ALA A 209 -12.05 -20.79 -11.63
CA ALA A 209 -11.69 -19.66 -12.49
C ALA A 209 -10.28 -19.11 -12.17
N VAL A 210 -9.94 -19.00 -10.88
CA VAL A 210 -8.60 -18.63 -10.41
C VAL A 210 -7.56 -19.63 -10.91
N LYS A 211 -7.83 -20.93 -10.80
CA LYS A 211 -6.94 -21.95 -11.36
C LYS A 211 -6.67 -21.75 -12.86
N LYS A 212 -7.70 -21.46 -13.66
CA LYS A 212 -7.54 -21.23 -15.11
C LYS A 212 -6.66 -20.03 -15.46
N VAL A 213 -6.62 -18.99 -14.62
CA VAL A 213 -5.77 -17.81 -14.84
C VAL A 213 -4.36 -18.04 -14.31
N VAL A 214 -4.20 -18.73 -13.17
CA VAL A 214 -2.90 -19.12 -12.64
C VAL A 214 -2.18 -20.08 -13.60
N ASP A 215 -2.89 -21.09 -14.13
CA ASP A 215 -2.36 -22.04 -15.12
C ASP A 215 -1.97 -21.33 -16.44
N ALA A 216 -2.51 -20.13 -16.70
CA ALA A 216 -2.13 -19.29 -17.84
C ALA A 216 -0.92 -18.38 -17.56
N GLY A 217 -0.26 -18.53 -16.42
CA GLY A 217 0.91 -17.73 -16.02
C GLY A 217 0.57 -16.35 -15.48
N ILE A 218 -0.65 -16.14 -14.98
CA ILE A 218 -1.07 -14.88 -14.35
C ILE A 218 -0.88 -15.02 -12.84
N PHE A 219 -0.14 -14.08 -12.22
CA PHE A 219 -0.04 -14.05 -10.77
C PHE A 219 -1.40 -13.73 -10.14
N VAL A 220 -1.84 -14.48 -9.13
CA VAL A 220 -3.04 -14.13 -8.37
C VAL A 220 -2.68 -13.98 -6.89
N GLY A 221 -2.81 -12.76 -6.39
CA GLY A 221 -2.68 -12.41 -4.97
C GLY A 221 -4.05 -12.28 -4.31
N ILE A 222 -4.18 -12.74 -3.07
CA ILE A 222 -5.40 -12.66 -2.27
C ILE A 222 -5.17 -11.70 -1.10
N THR A 223 -6.00 -10.66 -1.03
CA THR A 223 -6.15 -9.75 0.12
C THR A 223 -7.56 -9.86 0.68
N SER A 224 -7.91 -9.04 1.67
CA SER A 224 -9.23 -9.01 2.27
C SER A 224 -9.92 -7.68 2.04
N GLN A 225 -11.25 -7.71 1.92
CA GLN A 225 -12.11 -6.53 2.04
C GLN A 225 -12.21 -6.03 3.47
N CYS A 226 -11.96 -6.89 4.46
CA CYS A 226 -11.82 -6.45 5.84
C CYS A 226 -10.56 -5.58 5.92
N ILE A 227 -10.74 -4.32 6.31
CA ILE A 227 -9.63 -3.35 6.38
C ILE A 227 -8.54 -3.84 7.34
N ASN A 228 -8.96 -4.34 8.51
CA ASN A 228 -8.06 -4.92 9.50
C ASN A 228 -8.03 -6.44 9.39
N GLY A 229 -6.89 -7.02 9.76
CA GLY A 229 -6.68 -8.46 9.84
C GLY A 229 -5.69 -8.99 8.81
N ARG A 230 -5.49 -10.31 8.89
CA ARG A 230 -4.57 -11.09 8.05
C ARG A 230 -5.36 -12.14 7.29
N VAL A 231 -5.11 -12.25 5.98
CA VAL A 231 -5.61 -13.39 5.19
C VAL A 231 -4.86 -14.67 5.56
N ASN A 232 -5.51 -15.82 5.42
CA ASN A 232 -4.93 -17.10 5.82
C ASN A 232 -5.28 -18.17 4.78
N SER A 233 -4.34 -19.02 4.41
CA SER A 233 -4.59 -20.08 3.41
C SER A 233 -5.09 -21.40 4.01
N ASN A 234 -5.06 -21.57 5.34
CA ASN A 234 -5.04 -22.91 5.95
C ASN A 234 -6.26 -23.24 6.82
N VAL A 235 -6.99 -22.23 7.30
CA VAL A 235 -8.06 -22.42 8.32
C VAL A 235 -9.23 -23.23 7.78
N TYR A 236 -9.79 -22.83 6.63
CA TYR A 236 -10.98 -23.43 6.04
C TYR A 236 -10.65 -24.19 4.75
N ARG A 237 -11.46 -25.20 4.41
CA ARG A 237 -11.30 -25.97 3.16
C ARG A 237 -11.23 -25.06 1.94
N ASN A 238 -12.14 -24.08 1.87
CA ASN A 238 -12.17 -23.08 0.79
C ASN A 238 -10.82 -22.39 0.57
N LEU A 239 -10.14 -21.98 1.64
CA LEU A 239 -8.85 -21.28 1.60
C LEU A 239 -7.74 -22.23 1.12
N ARG A 240 -7.77 -23.49 1.57
CA ARG A 240 -6.83 -24.54 1.12
C ARG A 240 -7.01 -24.86 -0.35
N ASP A 241 -8.26 -24.99 -0.82
CA ASP A 241 -8.57 -25.23 -2.23
C ASP A 241 -8.09 -24.06 -3.09
N LEU A 242 -8.33 -22.83 -2.64
CA LEU A 242 -7.86 -21.63 -3.32
C LEU A 242 -6.32 -21.58 -3.38
N ALA A 243 -5.63 -21.85 -2.27
CA ALA A 243 -4.17 -21.88 -2.24
C ALA A 243 -3.59 -22.99 -3.14
N ALA A 244 -4.26 -24.14 -3.22
CA ALA A 244 -3.87 -25.25 -4.09
C ALA A 244 -3.96 -24.91 -5.59
N THR A 245 -4.68 -23.85 -5.97
CA THR A 245 -4.67 -23.33 -7.36
C THR A 245 -3.35 -22.65 -7.73
N GLY A 246 -2.51 -22.30 -6.75
CA GLY A 246 -1.31 -21.48 -6.91
C GLY A 246 -1.50 -20.00 -6.53
N ALA A 247 -2.72 -19.57 -6.23
CA ALA A 247 -3.00 -18.24 -5.68
C ALA A 247 -2.25 -18.01 -4.35
N THR A 248 -1.82 -16.77 -4.12
CA THR A 248 -0.94 -16.40 -3.01
C THR A 248 -1.67 -15.49 -2.03
N HIS A 249 -1.85 -15.94 -0.79
CA HIS A 249 -2.41 -15.10 0.28
C HIS A 249 -1.34 -14.09 0.74
N LEU A 250 -1.67 -12.80 0.76
CA LEU A 250 -0.71 -11.70 0.94
C LEU A 250 -0.68 -11.15 2.38
N GLU A 251 -0.72 -12.06 3.36
CA GLU A 251 -0.61 -11.74 4.80
C GLU A 251 -1.60 -10.65 5.24
N ASP A 252 -1.13 -9.57 5.87
CA ASP A 252 -1.93 -8.42 6.32
C ASP A 252 -1.67 -7.16 5.47
N MET A 253 -1.26 -7.35 4.22
CA MET A 253 -1.02 -6.26 3.27
C MET A 253 -2.34 -5.61 2.85
N LEU A 254 -2.38 -4.28 2.85
CA LEU A 254 -3.51 -3.52 2.32
C LEU A 254 -3.72 -3.84 0.83
N PRO A 255 -4.97 -3.99 0.35
CA PRO A 255 -5.24 -4.24 -1.08
C PRO A 255 -4.57 -3.25 -2.04
N GLU A 256 -4.60 -1.96 -1.72
CA GLU A 256 -4.01 -0.89 -2.51
C GLU A 256 -2.48 -1.00 -2.54
N THR A 257 -1.88 -1.33 -1.41
CA THR A 257 -0.44 -1.56 -1.32
C THR A 257 -0.03 -2.83 -2.07
N ALA A 258 -0.83 -3.89 -1.99
CA ALA A 258 -0.63 -5.12 -2.76
C ALA A 258 -0.70 -4.89 -4.27
N TYR A 259 -1.64 -4.03 -4.72
CA TYR A 259 -1.74 -3.63 -6.11
C TYR A 259 -0.46 -2.91 -6.59
N ILE A 260 0.01 -1.90 -5.85
CA ILE A 260 1.25 -1.18 -6.18
C ILE A 260 2.47 -2.11 -6.14
N LYS A 261 2.56 -2.97 -5.13
CA LYS A 261 3.66 -3.93 -4.99
C LYS A 261 3.67 -4.95 -6.12
N LEU A 262 2.51 -5.42 -6.57
CA LEU A 262 2.39 -6.36 -7.68
C LEU A 262 2.93 -5.77 -8.99
N GLY A 263 2.58 -4.51 -9.28
CA GLY A 263 3.12 -3.82 -10.45
C GLY A 263 4.64 -3.68 -10.39
N CYS A 264 5.19 -3.32 -9.22
CA CYS A 264 6.64 -3.31 -9.00
C CYS A 264 7.27 -4.70 -9.18
N ALA A 265 6.64 -5.75 -8.65
CA ALA A 265 7.14 -7.12 -8.72
C ALA A 265 7.22 -7.61 -10.18
N LEU A 266 6.14 -7.46 -10.93
CA LEU A 266 6.06 -7.92 -12.32
C LEU A 266 6.86 -7.04 -13.29
N GLY A 267 7.05 -5.75 -12.97
CA GLY A 267 7.97 -4.87 -13.69
C GLY A 267 9.44 -5.29 -13.52
N ARG A 268 9.79 -5.83 -12.35
CA ARG A 268 11.15 -6.33 -12.02
C ARG A 268 11.40 -7.74 -12.54
N PHE A 269 10.39 -8.59 -12.51
CA PHE A 269 10.53 -10.03 -12.76
C PHE A 269 9.55 -10.51 -13.83
N LYS A 270 10.09 -10.93 -14.98
CA LYS A 270 9.29 -11.60 -16.03
C LYS A 270 8.77 -12.97 -15.59
N ASP A 271 9.46 -13.62 -14.67
CA ASP A 271 9.14 -14.92 -14.08
C ASP A 271 8.17 -14.73 -12.89
N VAL A 272 7.01 -15.39 -12.97
CA VAL A 272 5.94 -15.29 -11.98
C VAL A 272 6.36 -15.82 -10.61
N ASP A 273 7.22 -16.85 -10.55
CA ASP A 273 7.68 -17.39 -9.27
C ASP A 273 8.63 -16.42 -8.57
N LYS A 274 9.47 -15.70 -9.33
CA LYS A 274 10.29 -14.60 -8.78
C LYS A 274 9.41 -13.43 -8.31
N ALA A 275 8.38 -13.08 -9.08
CA ALA A 275 7.41 -12.07 -8.65
C ALA A 275 6.69 -12.49 -7.37
N LYS A 276 6.26 -13.76 -7.25
CA LYS A 276 5.65 -14.32 -6.04
C LYS A 276 6.58 -14.24 -4.84
N LYS A 277 7.86 -14.62 -4.98
CA LYS A 277 8.86 -14.49 -3.93
C LYS A 277 9.03 -13.03 -3.49
N PHE A 278 9.02 -12.09 -4.43
CA PHE A 278 9.07 -10.67 -4.10
C PHE A 278 7.81 -10.18 -3.37
N MET A 279 6.62 -10.64 -3.78
CA MET A 279 5.35 -10.33 -3.11
C MET A 279 5.33 -10.79 -1.65
N LEU A 280 5.97 -11.93 -1.34
CA LEU A 280 6.07 -12.51 0.00
C LEU A 280 7.31 -12.03 0.80
N LYS A 281 8.19 -11.21 0.21
CA LYS A 281 9.30 -10.58 0.92
C LYS A 281 8.83 -9.25 1.49
N ASN A 282 9.10 -8.96 2.75
CA ASN A 282 8.84 -7.64 3.33
C ASN A 282 9.90 -6.65 2.81
N VAL A 283 9.48 -5.58 2.13
CA VAL A 283 10.37 -4.62 1.47
C VAL A 283 10.38 -3.27 2.18
N ALA A 284 9.20 -2.81 2.55
CA ALA A 284 8.92 -1.47 3.05
C ALA A 284 7.96 -1.48 4.24
N GLY A 285 7.82 -2.61 4.95
CA GLY A 285 6.92 -2.75 6.10
C GLY A 285 5.46 -2.98 5.71
N GLU A 286 5.18 -3.41 4.49
CA GLU A 286 3.81 -3.54 3.95
C GLU A 286 2.99 -4.67 4.58
N PHE A 287 3.63 -5.61 5.27
CA PHE A 287 3.00 -6.63 6.12
C PHE A 287 3.83 -6.84 7.38
N ASN A 288 3.21 -7.37 8.43
CA ASN A 288 3.88 -7.66 9.69
C ASN A 288 4.27 -9.14 9.73
N PRO A 289 5.29 -9.54 10.50
CA PRO A 289 5.51 -10.96 10.81
C PRO A 289 4.35 -11.54 11.65
N ARG A 290 3.81 -10.74 12.56
CA ARG A 290 2.67 -11.07 13.45
C ARG A 290 1.81 -9.83 13.65
N LEU A 291 0.50 -10.01 13.75
CA LEU A 291 -0.41 -8.96 14.21
C LEU A 291 -0.46 -9.00 15.75
N THR A 292 -0.17 -7.87 16.38
CA THR A 292 -0.52 -7.62 17.78
C THR A 292 -1.92 -7.00 17.78
N GLU A 293 -2.87 -7.67 18.43
CA GLU A 293 -4.18 -7.11 18.74
C GLU A 293 -4.08 -5.94 19.72
#